data_AF-A0A7R9W8Q4-F1
#
_entry.id   AF-A0A7R9W8Q4-F1
#
_cell.length_a   1.000
_cell.length_b   1.000
_cell.length_c   1.000
_cell.angle_alpha   90.00
_cell.angle_beta   90.00
_cell.angle_gamma   90.00
#
_symmetry.space_group_name_H-M   'P 1'
#
loop_
_entity.id
_entity.type
_entity.pdbx_description
1 polymer ?
#
loop_
_entity_poly.entity_id
_entity_poly.type
_entity_poly.pdbx_seq_one_letter_code
_entity_poly.pdbx_strand_id
1 'polypeptide(L)'
;TALRRWSPHTRWPSNEDPSADTFFKRQQQQHNSMSSDAFRPMRGAGNHRRRAAGGRTFASKQTGSTRSLQEFRRRKEKKFVHNAALLRKYKKAMEAEGFVAGDGASRKRQRHEDDNSQEPNGNDRTSVKNHVATQAEAEECTKRKRPRKMDSFAKARAKACASHEKREETKRLQDERQILETKRTQQRKKRFKKMTQRTGRGQPVMKNVITGMLEKLQKDAGRI
;
A
#
# COMPACT_ATOMS: atom_id res chain seq x y z
N THR A 1 -68.23 -0.72 12.15
CA THR A 1 -67.62 -1.78 11.31
C THR A 1 -66.11 -1.57 11.23
N ALA A 2 -65.37 -2.43 11.93
CA ALA A 2 -63.94 -2.77 11.88
C ALA A 2 -62.85 -1.66 11.71
N LEU A 3 -62.31 -1.20 12.84
CA LEU A 3 -60.96 -0.60 12.94
C LEU A 3 -59.89 -1.71 12.93
N ARG A 4 -59.05 -1.75 11.90
CA ARG A 4 -57.87 -2.64 11.84
C ARG A 4 -56.70 -2.03 12.62
N ARG A 5 -56.44 -2.55 13.82
CA ARG A 5 -55.19 -2.32 14.57
C ARG A 5 -54.03 -3.00 13.84
N TRP A 6 -52.96 -2.24 13.55
CA TRP A 6 -51.68 -2.78 13.11
C TRP A 6 -50.77 -2.90 14.34
N SER A 7 -50.37 -4.14 14.66
CA SER A 7 -49.36 -4.42 15.69
C SER A 7 -47.95 -4.33 15.09
N PRO A 8 -47.00 -3.61 15.72
CA PRO A 8 -45.60 -3.70 15.36
C PRO A 8 -44.93 -4.75 16.28
N HIS A 9 -44.61 -5.91 15.72
CA HIS A 9 -43.68 -6.87 16.35
C HIS A 9 -42.51 -7.09 15.40
N THR A 10 -41.64 -6.09 15.30
CA THR A 10 -40.31 -6.23 14.72
C THR A 10 -39.38 -6.84 15.76
N ARG A 11 -39.29 -8.17 15.75
CA ARG A 11 -38.27 -8.95 16.46
C ARG A 11 -36.93 -8.75 15.74
N TRP A 12 -36.04 -7.99 16.35
CA TRP A 12 -34.67 -7.83 15.86
C TRP A 12 -33.93 -9.17 16.00
N PRO A 13 -33.24 -9.67 14.96
CA PRO A 13 -32.39 -10.83 15.09
C PRO A 13 -31.20 -10.46 15.98
N SER A 14 -31.03 -11.21 17.05
CA SER A 14 -29.85 -11.22 17.91
C SER A 14 -28.62 -11.52 17.06
N ASN A 15 -27.68 -10.57 17.05
CA ASN A 15 -26.30 -10.80 16.61
C ASN A 15 -25.64 -11.75 17.60
N GLU A 16 -25.72 -13.05 17.32
CA GLU A 16 -24.74 -13.99 17.85
C GLU A 16 -23.48 -13.85 17.01
N ASP A 17 -22.47 -13.18 17.57
CA ASP A 17 -21.13 -13.09 17.00
C ASP A 17 -20.51 -14.49 16.97
N PRO A 18 -20.21 -15.08 15.79
CA PRO A 18 -19.36 -16.26 15.76
C PRO A 18 -17.94 -15.84 16.15
N SER A 19 -17.55 -16.24 17.36
CA SER A 19 -16.17 -16.19 17.87
C SER A 19 -15.16 -16.47 16.76
N ALA A 20 -14.26 -15.51 16.55
CA ALA A 20 -13.23 -15.50 15.51
C ALA A 20 -12.12 -16.56 15.68
N ASP A 21 -12.23 -17.45 16.67
CA ASP A 21 -11.14 -18.35 17.08
C ASP A 21 -11.17 -19.76 16.47
N THR A 22 -12.16 -20.11 15.65
CA THR A 22 -12.25 -21.47 15.09
C THR A 22 -11.82 -21.60 13.62
N PHE A 23 -11.53 -20.50 12.91
CA PHE A 23 -11.26 -20.55 11.46
C PHE A 23 -9.79 -20.73 11.08
N PHE A 24 -8.83 -20.59 12.00
CA PHE A 24 -7.39 -20.59 11.66
C PHE A 24 -6.70 -21.96 11.78
N LYS A 25 -7.37 -22.99 12.32
CA LYS A 25 -6.75 -24.31 12.57
C LYS A 25 -7.07 -25.40 11.55
N ARG A 26 -7.82 -25.10 10.48
CA ARG A 26 -8.23 -26.09 9.46
C ARG A 26 -7.73 -25.73 8.05
N GLN A 27 -6.49 -25.25 7.93
CA GLN A 27 -5.87 -25.08 6.60
C GLN A 27 -4.34 -25.30 6.62
N GLN A 28 -3.87 -26.22 7.46
CA GLN A 28 -2.44 -26.53 7.55
C GLN A 28 -2.11 -28.03 7.41
N GLN A 29 -2.94 -28.80 6.70
CA GLN A 29 -2.74 -30.25 6.52
C GLN A 29 -2.85 -30.77 5.07
N GLN A 30 -2.74 -29.95 4.02
CA GLN A 30 -2.80 -30.45 2.63
C GLN A 30 -1.73 -29.95 1.65
N HIS A 31 -0.54 -29.56 2.10
CA HIS A 31 0.55 -29.17 1.20
C HIS A 31 1.88 -29.90 1.44
N ASN A 32 1.86 -31.23 1.62
CA ASN A 32 3.11 -32.02 1.74
C ASN A 32 3.14 -33.34 0.94
N SER A 33 2.46 -33.42 -0.21
CA SER A 33 2.64 -34.54 -1.14
C SER A 33 2.25 -34.19 -2.59
N MET A 34 3.07 -33.38 -3.27
CA MET A 34 3.09 -33.42 -4.74
C MET A 34 4.54 -33.48 -5.24
N SER A 35 4.97 -34.71 -5.45
CA SER A 35 5.64 -35.18 -6.67
C SER A 35 6.78 -34.31 -7.21
N SER A 36 7.98 -34.65 -6.77
CA SER A 36 9.20 -34.57 -7.56
C SER A 36 9.13 -35.61 -8.68
N ASP A 37 8.45 -35.31 -9.79
CA ASP A 37 8.56 -36.10 -11.00
C ASP A 37 8.53 -35.23 -12.26
N ALA A 38 9.51 -35.49 -13.13
CA ALA A 38 9.60 -35.11 -14.54
C ALA A 38 9.83 -33.63 -14.89
N PHE A 39 11.09 -33.21 -14.76
CA PHE A 39 11.71 -32.29 -15.71
C PHE A 39 11.79 -32.99 -17.09
N ARG A 40 10.86 -32.65 -18.01
CA ARG A 40 11.01 -32.95 -19.45
C ARG A 40 11.08 -31.63 -20.23
N PRO A 41 12.21 -31.30 -20.89
CA PRO A 41 12.27 -30.17 -21.81
C PRO A 41 11.71 -30.59 -23.16
N MET A 42 10.46 -30.24 -23.46
CA MET A 42 9.95 -30.32 -24.83
C MET A 42 10.48 -29.13 -25.62
N ARG A 43 11.60 -29.34 -26.31
CA ARG A 43 11.98 -28.58 -27.50
C ARG A 43 11.02 -28.99 -28.63
N GLY A 44 10.37 -28.01 -29.25
CA GLY A 44 9.51 -28.24 -30.41
C GLY A 44 9.14 -26.92 -31.05
N ALA A 45 9.93 -26.51 -32.04
CA ALA A 45 9.66 -25.38 -32.91
C ALA A 45 8.32 -25.55 -33.62
N GLY A 46 7.54 -24.47 -33.70
CA GLY A 46 6.26 -24.44 -34.39
C GLY A 46 5.81 -23.02 -34.67
N ASN A 47 6.40 -22.41 -35.69
CA ASN A 47 5.94 -21.17 -36.31
C ASN A 47 4.52 -21.37 -36.87
N HIS A 48 3.50 -21.08 -36.07
CA HIS A 48 2.15 -20.84 -36.57
C HIS A 48 1.78 -19.38 -36.35
N ARG A 49 2.26 -18.54 -37.28
CA ARG A 49 1.58 -17.32 -37.71
C ARG A 49 0.21 -17.71 -38.27
N ARG A 50 -0.80 -17.82 -37.41
CA ARG A 50 -2.19 -17.65 -37.83
C ARG A 50 -2.69 -16.34 -37.25
N ARG A 51 -2.70 -15.33 -38.11
CA ARG A 51 -3.54 -14.15 -38.00
C ARG A 51 -4.99 -14.63 -37.93
N ALA A 52 -5.51 -14.84 -36.73
CA ALA A 52 -6.94 -14.91 -36.50
C ALA A 52 -7.40 -13.49 -36.17
N ALA A 53 -8.30 -12.99 -37.00
CA ALA A 53 -8.97 -11.73 -36.84
C ALA A 53 -9.47 -11.55 -35.40
N GLY A 54 -9.38 -10.31 -34.90
CA GLY A 54 -9.65 -9.94 -33.52
C GLY A 54 -11.07 -10.27 -33.06
N GLY A 55 -11.26 -11.52 -32.63
CA GLY A 55 -12.29 -11.91 -31.71
C GLY A 55 -12.13 -11.05 -30.47
N ARG A 56 -12.94 -9.99 -30.39
CA ARG A 56 -13.23 -9.29 -29.15
C ARG A 56 -13.77 -10.36 -28.22
N THR A 57 -12.87 -10.97 -27.44
CA THR A 57 -13.24 -11.82 -26.32
C THR A 57 -14.12 -10.95 -25.45
N PHE A 58 -15.42 -11.21 -25.56
CA PHE A 58 -16.41 -10.67 -24.65
C PHE A 58 -15.82 -10.81 -23.26
N ALA A 59 -15.67 -9.66 -22.58
CA ALA A 59 -15.25 -9.57 -21.21
C ALA A 59 -16.07 -10.58 -20.41
N SER A 60 -15.48 -11.75 -20.17
CA SER A 60 -16.06 -12.71 -19.24
C SER A 60 -16.17 -11.93 -17.95
N LYS A 61 -17.39 -11.85 -17.43
CA LYS A 61 -17.68 -11.20 -16.16
C LYS A 61 -16.96 -12.02 -15.10
N GLN A 62 -15.67 -11.73 -14.94
CA GLN A 62 -14.83 -12.25 -13.87
C GLN A 62 -15.55 -11.87 -12.59
N THR A 63 -16.18 -12.88 -11.99
CA THR A 63 -16.86 -12.82 -10.71
C THR A 63 -15.92 -12.10 -9.74
N GLY A 64 -16.41 -11.14 -8.95
CA GLY A 64 -15.57 -10.20 -8.19
C GLY A 64 -14.46 -10.84 -7.33
N SER A 65 -14.60 -12.12 -6.99
CA SER A 65 -13.58 -12.97 -6.35
C SER A 65 -12.29 -13.15 -7.17
N THR A 66 -12.39 -13.32 -8.49
CA THR A 66 -11.20 -13.48 -9.35
C THR A 66 -10.41 -12.17 -9.50
N ARG A 67 -11.11 -11.03 -9.49
CA ARG A 67 -10.49 -9.71 -9.53
C ARG A 67 -9.71 -9.39 -8.27
N SER A 68 -10.24 -9.71 -7.09
CA SER A 68 -9.53 -9.49 -5.81
C SER A 68 -8.28 -10.37 -5.69
N LEU A 69 -8.34 -11.63 -6.15
CA LEU A 69 -7.18 -12.52 -6.22
C LEU A 69 -6.11 -12.01 -7.20
N GLN A 70 -6.52 -11.52 -8.37
CA GLN A 70 -5.58 -10.95 -9.34
C GLN A 70 -4.92 -9.67 -8.80
N GLU A 71 -5.68 -8.81 -8.12
CA GLU A 71 -5.13 -7.63 -7.47
C GLU A 71 -4.15 -7.99 -6.34
N PHE A 72 -4.45 -9.02 -5.55
CA PHE A 72 -3.54 -9.53 -4.52
C PHE A 72 -2.23 -10.03 -5.13
N ARG A 73 -2.30 -10.85 -6.20
CA ARG A 73 -1.12 -11.31 -6.95
C ARG A 73 -0.31 -10.14 -7.48
N ARG A 74 -0.97 -9.15 -8.10
CA ARG A 74 -0.32 -7.93 -8.61
C ARG A 74 0.35 -7.12 -7.49
N ARG A 75 -0.25 -7.03 -6.31
CA ARG A 75 0.36 -6.35 -5.14
C ARG A 75 1.59 -7.10 -4.63
N LYS A 76 1.54 -8.44 -4.56
CA LYS A 76 2.68 -9.28 -4.17
C LYS A 76 3.81 -9.17 -5.18
N GLU A 77 3.51 -9.24 -6.47
CA GLU A 77 4.46 -9.09 -7.55
C GLU A 77 5.14 -7.71 -7.54
N LYS A 78 4.38 -6.63 -7.35
CA LYS A 78 4.95 -5.28 -7.18
C LYS A 78 5.92 -5.20 -6.00
N LYS A 79 5.56 -5.79 -4.84
CA LYS A 79 6.45 -5.84 -3.67
C LYS A 79 7.72 -6.64 -3.95
N PHE A 80 7.59 -7.77 -4.65
CA PHE A 80 8.72 -8.60 -5.04
C PHE A 80 9.68 -7.84 -5.98
N VAL A 81 9.15 -7.21 -7.04
CA VAL A 81 9.95 -6.41 -7.97
C VAL A 81 10.64 -5.24 -7.27
N HIS A 82 9.93 -4.53 -6.38
CA HIS A 82 10.51 -3.43 -5.61
C HIS A 82 11.64 -3.91 -4.68
N ASN A 83 11.42 -5.01 -3.95
CA ASN A 83 12.44 -5.58 -3.07
C ASN A 83 13.66 -6.07 -3.87
N ALA A 84 13.44 -6.75 -4.99
CA ALA A 84 14.52 -7.15 -5.89
C ALA A 84 15.32 -5.95 -6.42
N ALA A 85 14.65 -4.84 -6.74
CA ALA A 85 15.33 -3.60 -7.15
C ALA A 85 16.15 -2.99 -6.01
N LEU A 86 15.64 -3.00 -4.77
CA LEU A 86 16.39 -2.54 -3.59
C LEU A 86 17.63 -3.40 -3.34
N LEU A 87 17.51 -4.73 -3.39
CA LEU A 87 18.64 -5.65 -3.24
C LEU A 87 19.71 -5.43 -4.30
N ARG A 88 19.32 -5.17 -5.56
CA ARG A 88 20.27 -4.83 -6.63
C ARG A 88 20.98 -3.51 -6.37
N LYS A 89 20.25 -2.47 -5.93
CA LYS A 89 20.85 -1.17 -5.58
C LYS A 89 21.82 -1.29 -4.42
N TYR A 90 21.42 -2.01 -3.38
CA TYR A 90 22.26 -2.27 -2.22
C TYR A 90 23.53 -3.05 -2.60
N LYS A 91 23.39 -4.11 -3.39
CA LYS A 91 24.55 -4.87 -3.91
C LYS A 91 25.52 -3.97 -4.67
N LYS A 92 25.01 -3.11 -5.56
CA LYS A 92 25.85 -2.14 -6.30
C LYS A 92 26.57 -1.15 -5.38
N ALA A 93 25.90 -0.65 -4.34
CA ALA A 93 26.51 0.26 -3.38
C ALA A 93 27.62 -0.44 -2.57
N MET A 94 27.37 -1.68 -2.13
CA MET A 94 28.37 -2.51 -1.46
C MET A 94 29.59 -2.78 -2.35
N GLU A 95 29.36 -3.12 -3.62
CA GLU A 95 30.43 -3.31 -4.61
C GLU A 95 31.24 -2.02 -4.84
N ALA A 96 30.58 -0.85 -4.87
CA ALA A 96 31.24 0.45 -5.05
C ALA A 96 32.10 0.85 -3.84
N GLU A 97 31.70 0.45 -2.63
CA GLU A 97 32.46 0.67 -1.39
C GLU A 97 33.58 -0.38 -1.18
N GLY A 98 33.74 -1.33 -2.11
CA GLY A 98 34.74 -2.39 -2.03
C GLY A 98 34.33 -3.58 -1.16
N PHE A 99 33.08 -3.65 -0.70
CA PHE A 99 32.56 -4.80 0.04
C PHE A 99 32.08 -5.90 -0.92
N VAL A 100 32.79 -7.03 -0.95
CA VAL A 100 32.40 -8.20 -1.74
C VAL A 100 31.24 -8.93 -1.06
N ALA A 101 30.05 -8.86 -1.68
CA ALA A 101 28.85 -9.56 -1.20
C ALA A 101 29.03 -11.09 -1.27
N GLY A 102 29.44 -11.69 -0.14
CA GLY A 102 29.65 -13.14 -0.03
C GLY A 102 30.77 -13.53 0.93
N ASP A 103 31.72 -12.63 1.23
CA ASP A 103 32.91 -12.98 2.01
C ASP A 103 32.67 -12.94 3.54
N GLY A 104 31.64 -12.22 4.00
CA GLY A 104 31.36 -12.04 5.42
C GLY A 104 30.25 -12.92 6.03
N ALA A 105 29.28 -13.41 5.24
CA ALA A 105 28.11 -14.11 5.78
C ALA A 105 28.25 -15.65 5.81
N SER A 106 29.09 -16.23 4.95
CA SER A 106 29.35 -17.69 4.93
C SER A 106 30.33 -18.16 6.01
N ARG A 107 30.98 -17.24 6.74
CA ARG A 107 31.99 -17.59 7.77
C ARG A 107 31.40 -17.95 9.13
N LYS A 108 30.07 -17.89 9.33
CA LYS A 108 29.41 -18.25 10.61
C LYS A 108 28.85 -19.68 10.66
N ARG A 109 29.16 -20.52 9.67
CA ARG A 109 28.93 -21.97 9.73
C ARG A 109 30.22 -22.76 9.48
N GLN A 110 31.36 -22.27 9.98
CA GLN A 110 32.39 -23.24 10.37
C GLN A 110 31.88 -23.89 11.65
N ARG A 111 31.52 -25.17 11.55
CA ARG A 111 31.55 -26.07 12.71
C ARG A 111 32.96 -25.91 13.29
N HIS A 112 33.00 -25.39 14.51
CA HIS A 112 34.20 -25.21 15.29
C HIS A 112 34.61 -26.62 15.74
N GLU A 113 35.49 -27.26 14.98
CA GLU A 113 36.46 -28.18 15.56
C GLU A 113 37.74 -27.37 15.66
N ASP A 114 38.09 -27.07 16.92
CA ASP A 114 39.42 -26.85 17.47
C ASP A 114 40.44 -26.12 16.59
N ASP A 115 40.70 -24.84 16.88
CA ASP A 115 42.08 -24.44 17.13
C ASP A 115 42.16 -23.11 17.89
N ASN A 116 43.22 -23.02 18.68
CA ASN A 116 43.47 -22.19 19.82
C ASN A 116 44.42 -21.05 19.42
N SER A 117 44.02 -19.78 19.47
CA SER A 117 45.00 -18.67 19.48
C SER A 117 44.38 -17.29 19.80
N GLN A 118 44.61 -16.87 21.04
CA GLN A 118 45.07 -15.56 21.50
C GLN A 118 44.58 -14.25 20.82
N GLU A 119 43.77 -13.52 21.60
CA GLU A 119 43.77 -12.05 21.85
C GLU A 119 45.08 -11.31 21.48
N PRO A 120 45.00 -10.04 20.99
CA PRO A 120 44.90 -8.93 21.94
C PRO A 120 44.08 -7.69 21.50
N ASN A 121 43.30 -7.17 22.45
CA ASN A 121 43.44 -5.85 23.09
C ASN A 121 43.94 -4.65 22.23
N GLY A 122 43.07 -3.64 22.02
CA GLY A 122 43.40 -2.39 21.32
C GLY A 122 42.48 -1.22 21.68
N ASN A 123 42.84 -0.54 22.76
CA ASN A 123 42.25 0.66 23.36
C ASN A 123 42.69 1.92 22.57
N ASP A 124 41.79 2.83 22.15
CA ASP A 124 42.21 4.23 21.99
C ASP A 124 41.10 5.27 22.19
N ARG A 125 41.44 6.25 23.02
CA ARG A 125 40.66 7.38 23.52
C ARG A 125 41.13 8.64 22.82
N THR A 126 40.24 9.38 22.16
CA THR A 126 40.51 10.82 21.89
C THR A 126 39.33 11.68 22.27
N SER A 127 39.43 12.22 23.48
CA SER A 127 38.73 13.39 23.99
C SER A 127 39.33 14.65 23.37
N VAL A 128 38.54 15.45 22.65
CA VAL A 128 38.89 16.86 22.36
C VAL A 128 37.74 17.75 22.80
N LYS A 129 37.97 18.42 23.94
CA LYS A 129 37.23 19.57 24.43
C LYS A 129 37.77 20.81 23.70
N ASN A 130 36.89 21.62 23.11
CA ASN A 130 37.21 23.01 22.81
C ASN A 130 36.08 23.91 23.32
N HIS A 131 36.36 24.59 24.42
CA HIS A 131 35.60 25.70 24.96
C HIS A 131 36.13 26.99 24.34
N VAL A 132 35.27 27.78 23.70
CA VAL A 132 35.51 29.22 23.50
C VAL A 132 34.32 29.96 24.09
N ALA A 133 34.62 30.76 25.10
CA ALA A 133 33.70 31.61 25.83
C ALA A 133 33.63 32.99 25.16
N THR A 134 32.42 33.51 25.00
CA THR A 134 32.17 34.95 24.80
C THR A 134 31.24 35.40 25.91
N GLN A 135 31.76 36.33 26.72
CA GLN A 135 31.09 36.98 27.84
C GLN A 135 30.24 38.16 27.31
N ALA A 136 29.01 38.31 27.79
CA ALA A 136 28.38 39.61 28.08
C ALA A 136 27.03 39.42 28.78
N GLU A 137 27.03 39.72 30.08
CA GLU A 137 26.01 40.46 30.84
C GLU A 137 24.54 40.02 30.81
N ALA A 138 24.11 39.37 31.90
CA ALA A 138 22.82 39.57 32.56
C ALA A 138 22.88 38.95 33.96
N GLU A 139 23.20 39.76 34.97
CA GLU A 139 23.23 39.35 36.37
C GLU A 139 21.81 39.35 36.96
N GLU A 140 21.18 38.17 37.02
CA GLU A 140 20.06 37.90 37.91
C GLU A 140 20.14 36.46 38.46
N CYS A 141 20.57 36.34 39.72
CA CYS A 141 20.41 35.21 40.64
C CYS A 141 20.35 33.78 40.03
N THR A 142 21.44 33.32 39.39
CA THR A 142 21.49 31.98 38.78
C THR A 142 21.93 30.91 39.79
N LYS A 143 20.99 30.34 40.56
CA LYS A 143 21.21 29.00 41.14
C LYS A 143 21.41 28.04 39.97
N ARG A 144 22.66 27.63 39.71
CA ARG A 144 23.05 26.72 38.62
C ARG A 144 22.29 25.40 38.78
N LYS A 145 21.09 25.31 38.19
CA LYS A 145 20.34 24.06 38.09
C LYS A 145 21.23 23.11 37.31
N ARG A 146 21.61 22.00 37.95
CA ARG A 146 22.39 20.96 37.27
C ARG A 146 21.66 20.59 35.98
N PRO A 147 22.37 20.51 34.83
CA PRO A 147 21.74 20.13 33.58
C PRO A 147 21.06 18.78 33.79
N ARG A 148 19.74 18.74 33.62
CA ARG A 148 19.01 17.48 33.67
C ARG A 148 19.55 16.61 32.53
N LYS A 149 19.81 15.34 32.82
CA LYS A 149 20.14 14.37 31.76
C LYS A 149 18.98 14.38 30.78
N MET A 150 19.26 14.67 29.51
CA MET A 150 18.24 14.58 28.48
C MET A 150 17.74 13.13 28.41
N ASP A 151 16.43 12.96 28.24
CA ASP A 151 15.84 11.66 27.95
C ASP A 151 16.47 11.13 26.65
N SER A 152 17.13 9.97 26.74
CA SER A 152 17.79 9.30 25.61
C SER A 152 16.80 9.02 24.46
N PHE A 153 15.51 8.93 24.75
CA PHE A 153 14.46 8.64 23.78
C PHE A 153 13.72 9.87 23.27
N ALA A 154 14.02 11.08 23.75
CA ALA A 154 13.30 12.29 23.32
C ALA A 154 13.36 12.49 21.80
N LYS A 155 14.53 12.30 21.18
CA LYS A 155 14.72 12.38 19.73
C LYS A 155 13.95 11.29 18.98
N ALA A 156 13.90 10.08 19.53
CA ALA A 156 13.18 8.96 18.94
C ALA A 156 11.67 9.21 18.93
N ARG A 157 11.11 9.71 20.04
CA ARG A 157 9.69 10.07 20.16
C ARG A 157 9.33 11.21 19.20
N ALA A 158 10.13 12.28 19.15
CA ALA A 158 9.90 13.39 18.23
C ALA A 158 9.89 12.93 16.76
N LYS A 159 10.82 12.05 16.37
CA LYS A 159 10.86 11.48 15.02
C LYS A 159 9.65 10.58 14.73
N ALA A 160 9.21 9.78 15.69
CA ALA A 160 8.03 8.94 15.55
C ALA A 160 6.76 9.78 15.37
N CYS A 161 6.58 10.84 16.17
CA CYS A 161 5.47 11.79 16.04
C CYS A 161 5.47 12.47 14.68
N ALA A 162 6.60 13.04 14.24
CA ALA A 162 6.70 13.71 12.95
C ALA A 162 6.46 12.76 11.76
N SER A 163 6.91 11.49 11.86
CA SER A 163 6.63 10.50 10.82
C SER A 163 5.15 10.07 10.80
N HIS A 164 4.51 10.00 11.97
CA HIS A 164 3.09 9.68 12.08
C HIS A 164 2.23 10.77 11.44
N GLU A 165 2.52 12.04 11.78
CA GLU A 165 1.83 13.21 11.23
C GLU A 165 1.88 13.26 9.70
N LYS A 166 3.08 13.12 9.11
CA LYS A 166 3.25 13.05 7.64
C LYS A 166 2.44 11.92 6.99
N ARG A 167 2.33 10.78 7.67
CA ARG A 167 1.55 9.64 7.18
C ARG A 167 0.05 9.94 7.25
N GLU A 168 -0.41 10.62 8.29
CA GLU A 168 -1.81 11.03 8.38
C GLU A 168 -2.16 12.09 7.34
N GLU A 169 -1.33 13.11 7.14
CA GLU A 169 -1.54 14.14 6.12
C GLU A 169 -1.67 13.54 4.72
N THR A 170 -0.74 12.66 4.35
CA THR A 170 -0.79 11.98 3.04
C THR A 170 -2.02 11.10 2.90
N LYS A 171 -2.49 10.47 3.97
CA LYS A 171 -3.75 9.71 3.97
C LYS A 171 -4.97 10.63 3.79
N ARG A 172 -5.04 11.74 4.52
CA ARG A 172 -6.12 12.75 4.39
C ARG A 172 -6.23 13.27 2.96
N LEU A 173 -5.09 13.63 2.35
CA LEU A 173 -5.05 14.08 0.96
C LEU A 173 -5.52 13.01 -0.04
N GLN A 174 -5.23 11.73 0.23
CA GLN A 174 -5.72 10.64 -0.61
C GLN A 174 -7.23 10.44 -0.46
N ASP A 175 -7.74 10.49 0.77
CA ASP A 175 -9.16 10.34 1.07
C ASP A 175 -9.97 11.48 0.44
N GLU A 176 -9.49 12.72 0.53
CA GLU A 176 -10.09 13.87 -0.15
C GLU A 176 -10.16 13.69 -1.68
N ARG A 177 -9.07 13.23 -2.30
CA ARG A 177 -9.06 12.94 -3.74
C ARG A 177 -10.09 11.87 -4.11
N GLN A 178 -10.19 10.80 -3.31
CA GLN A 178 -11.19 9.75 -3.54
C GLN A 178 -12.62 10.28 -3.40
N ILE A 179 -12.89 11.13 -2.41
CA ILE A 179 -14.21 11.76 -2.24
C ILE A 179 -14.56 12.62 -3.46
N LEU A 180 -13.62 13.42 -3.97
CA LEU A 180 -13.85 14.23 -5.16
C LEU A 180 -14.11 13.35 -6.41
N GLU A 181 -13.34 12.28 -6.60
CA GLU A 181 -13.54 11.35 -7.71
C GLU A 181 -14.89 10.61 -7.63
N THR A 182 -15.30 10.17 -6.44
CA THR A 182 -16.60 9.53 -6.26
C THR A 182 -17.75 10.51 -6.52
N LYS A 183 -17.66 11.76 -6.06
CA LYS A 183 -18.63 12.81 -6.38
C LYS A 183 -18.71 13.07 -7.88
N ARG A 184 -17.57 13.21 -8.56
CA ARG A 184 -17.50 13.44 -10.02
C ARG A 184 -18.10 12.27 -10.81
N THR A 185 -17.79 11.03 -10.43
CA THR A 185 -18.34 9.83 -11.09
C THR A 185 -19.84 9.68 -10.85
N GLN A 186 -20.33 9.96 -9.65
CA GLN A 186 -21.77 9.99 -9.35
C GLN A 186 -22.50 11.04 -10.20
N GLN A 187 -21.96 12.25 -10.31
CA GLN A 187 -22.51 13.29 -11.18
C GLN A 187 -22.55 12.85 -12.65
N ARG A 188 -21.47 12.22 -13.14
CA ARG A 188 -21.42 11.66 -14.51
C ARG A 188 -22.51 10.60 -14.71
N LYS A 189 -22.70 9.68 -13.76
CA LYS A 189 -23.76 8.66 -13.80
C LYS A 189 -25.16 9.29 -13.80
N LYS A 190 -25.40 10.30 -12.95
CA LYS A 190 -26.68 11.04 -12.91
C LYS A 190 -26.96 11.73 -14.24
N ARG A 191 -25.97 12.43 -14.81
CA ARG A 191 -26.08 13.10 -16.12
C ARG A 191 -26.33 12.09 -17.24
N PHE A 192 -25.59 10.98 -17.25
CA PHE A 192 -25.79 9.90 -18.21
C PHE A 192 -27.21 9.32 -18.12
N LYS A 193 -27.69 9.03 -16.91
CA LYS A 193 -29.06 8.52 -16.70
C LYS A 193 -30.09 9.49 -17.27
N LYS A 194 -29.99 10.79 -16.99
CA LYS A 194 -30.88 11.83 -17.55
C LYS A 194 -30.81 11.88 -19.09
N MET A 195 -29.62 11.86 -19.67
CA MET A 195 -29.44 11.89 -21.12
C MET A 195 -29.95 10.62 -21.83
N THR A 196 -29.93 9.48 -21.14
CA THR A 196 -30.39 8.20 -21.69
C THR A 196 -31.89 7.99 -21.47
N GLN A 197 -32.58 8.89 -20.75
CA GLN A 197 -34.03 8.80 -20.57
C GLN A 197 -34.74 8.83 -21.92
N ARG A 198 -35.71 7.94 -22.06
CA ARG A 198 -36.60 7.83 -23.21
C ARG A 198 -38.04 8.00 -22.76
N THR A 199 -38.90 8.50 -23.65
CA THR A 199 -40.34 8.56 -23.46
C THR A 199 -40.94 7.15 -23.54
N GLY A 200 -42.22 7.00 -23.18
CA GLY A 200 -42.92 5.71 -23.31
C GLY A 200 -42.93 5.13 -24.73
N ARG A 201 -42.77 5.99 -25.75
CA ARG A 201 -42.64 5.60 -27.17
C ARG A 201 -41.19 5.35 -27.62
N GLY A 202 -40.23 5.35 -26.70
CA GLY A 202 -38.82 5.06 -26.98
C GLY A 202 -38.00 6.23 -27.55
N GLN A 203 -38.61 7.41 -27.75
CA GLN A 203 -37.89 8.60 -28.21
C GLN A 203 -37.03 9.20 -27.09
N PRO A 204 -35.86 9.77 -27.39
CA PRO A 204 -35.05 10.44 -26.36
C PRO A 204 -35.82 11.63 -25.77
N VAL A 205 -35.68 11.85 -24.45
CA VAL A 205 -36.26 13.02 -23.80
C VAL A 205 -35.44 14.26 -24.20
N MET A 206 -35.89 14.94 -25.26
CA MET A 206 -35.15 16.04 -25.91
C MET A 206 -34.81 17.19 -24.98
N LYS A 207 -35.63 17.47 -23.95
CA LYS A 207 -35.34 18.48 -22.93
C LYS A 207 -33.93 18.33 -22.35
N ASN A 208 -33.56 17.11 -21.94
CA ASN A 208 -32.26 16.86 -21.33
C ASN A 208 -31.10 17.01 -22.34
N VAL A 209 -31.34 16.59 -23.59
CA VAL A 209 -30.36 16.68 -24.68
C VAL A 209 -30.08 18.13 -25.05
N ILE A 210 -31.14 18.93 -25.24
CA ILE A 210 -31.05 20.35 -25.58
C ILE A 210 -30.36 21.14 -24.47
N THR A 211 -30.75 20.95 -23.21
CA THR A 211 -30.07 21.61 -22.08
C THR A 211 -28.58 21.29 -22.07
N GLY A 212 -28.20 20.03 -22.29
CA GLY A 212 -26.78 19.64 -22.36
C GLY A 212 -26.01 20.23 -23.55
N MET A 213 -26.68 20.56 -24.67
CA MET A 213 -26.08 21.27 -25.80
C MET A 213 -25.91 22.77 -25.51
N LEU A 214 -26.94 23.40 -24.94
CA LEU A 214 -26.90 24.82 -24.56
C LEU A 214 -25.80 25.09 -23.52
N GLU A 215 -25.68 24.24 -22.49
CA GLU A 215 -24.59 24.31 -21.50
C GLU A 215 -23.20 24.27 -22.15
N LYS A 216 -23.02 23.49 -23.22
CA LYS A 216 -21.74 23.40 -23.93
C LYS A 216 -21.48 24.67 -24.72
N LEU A 217 -22.47 25.14 -25.49
CA LEU A 217 -22.35 26.36 -26.28
C LEU A 217 -22.05 27.57 -25.40
N GLN A 218 -22.73 27.71 -24.26
CA GLN A 218 -22.47 28.80 -23.31
C GLN A 218 -21.04 28.73 -22.74
N LYS A 219 -20.56 27.51 -22.44
CA LYS A 219 -19.20 27.31 -21.93
C LYS A 219 -18.13 27.61 -22.98
N ASP A 220 -18.39 27.28 -24.23
CA ASP A 220 -17.48 27.53 -25.34
C ASP A 220 -17.49 29.03 -25.71
N ALA A 221 -18.65 29.68 -25.65
CA ALA A 221 -18.80 31.13 -25.85
C ALA A 221 -18.09 31.95 -24.76
N GLY A 222 -18.18 31.55 -23.48
CA GLY A 222 -17.49 32.23 -22.38
C GLY A 222 -16.00 31.93 -22.25
N ARG A 223 -15.42 31.18 -23.19
CA ARG A 223 -13.99 30.87 -23.27
C ARG A 223 -13.26 31.75 -24.31
N ILE A 224 -14.02 32.43 -25.18
CA ILE A 224 -13.54 33.46 -26.11
C ILE A 224 -13.45 34.77 -25.34
#